data_AF-A0A520SC09-F1
#
_entry.id   AF-A0A520SC09-F1
#
_cell.length_a   1.000
_cell.length_b   1.000
_cell.length_c   1.000
_cell.angle_alpha   90.00
_cell.angle_beta   90.00
_cell.angle_gamma   90.00
#
_symmetry.space_group_name_H-M   'P 1'
#
loop_
_entity.id
_entity.type
_entity.pdbx_description
1 polymer ?
#
loop_
_entity_poly.entity_id
_entity_poly.type
_entity_poly.pdbx_seq_one_letter_code
_entity_poly.pdbx_strand_id
1 'polypeptide(L)'
;MSELNSVVNATLLADDNQASVSAMLNAILEKPLTPMEAKQAKSYMEQIATQAASNDGAEVQLFQLMEMKNQHTTYVMRVALFSNNKAIGLDVMDAENGQFFVPESCPVIELQAATLN
;
A
#
# COMPACT_ATOMS: atom_id res chain seq x y z
N MET A 1 -15.23 -9.93 -11.62
CA MET A 1 -14.12 -8.96 -11.46
C MET A 1 -14.62 -7.59 -10.97
N SER A 2 -15.67 -7.51 -10.14
CA SER A 2 -16.36 -6.22 -9.87
C SER A 2 -16.49 -5.83 -8.40
N GLU A 3 -16.42 -6.77 -7.45
CA GLU A 3 -16.53 -6.42 -6.02
C GLU A 3 -15.21 -5.91 -5.43
N LEU A 4 -14.08 -6.57 -5.71
CA LEU A 4 -12.77 -6.12 -5.19
C LEU A 4 -12.39 -4.71 -5.68
N ASN A 5 -12.62 -4.40 -6.95
CA ASN A 5 -12.38 -3.05 -7.49
C ASN A 5 -13.31 -2.00 -6.87
N SER A 6 -14.53 -2.40 -6.49
CA SER A 6 -15.47 -1.52 -5.80
C SER A 6 -15.01 -1.24 -4.37
N VAL A 7 -14.54 -2.25 -3.64
CA VAL A 7 -13.98 -2.10 -2.29
C VAL A 7 -12.72 -1.21 -2.29
N VAL A 8 -11.83 -1.39 -3.28
CA VAL A 8 -10.65 -0.53 -3.46
C VAL A 8 -11.07 0.92 -3.73
N ASN A 9 -12.01 1.15 -4.66
CA ASN A 9 -12.46 2.51 -4.96
C ASN A 9 -13.15 3.17 -3.76
N ALA A 10 -14.03 2.42 -3.08
CA ALA A 10 -14.78 2.91 -1.94
C ALA A 10 -13.93 3.10 -0.67
N THR A 11 -12.78 2.44 -0.57
CA THR A 11 -11.91 2.51 0.61
C THR A 11 -10.61 3.23 0.30
N LEU A 12 -9.74 2.67 -0.55
CA LEU A 12 -8.40 3.24 -0.81
C LEU A 12 -8.43 4.52 -1.64
N LEU A 13 -9.38 4.66 -2.58
CA LEU A 13 -9.50 5.84 -3.44
C LEU A 13 -10.54 6.85 -2.96
N ALA A 14 -11.23 6.57 -1.85
CA ALA A 14 -12.11 7.54 -1.21
C ALA A 14 -11.32 8.80 -0.85
N ASP A 15 -11.88 9.98 -1.09
CA ASP A 15 -11.21 11.26 -0.88
C ASP A 15 -10.61 11.38 0.54
N ASP A 16 -11.34 10.90 1.56
CA ASP A 16 -10.88 10.87 2.96
C ASP A 16 -9.64 10.00 3.19
N ASN A 17 -9.50 8.91 2.43
CA ASN A 17 -8.42 7.94 2.59
C ASN A 17 -7.25 8.22 1.66
N GLN A 18 -7.46 8.91 0.53
CA GLN A 18 -6.40 9.33 -0.39
C GLN A 18 -5.33 10.18 0.31
N ALA A 19 -5.75 11.08 1.21
CA ALA A 19 -4.82 11.89 2.00
C ALA A 19 -3.95 11.00 2.91
N SER A 20 -4.55 10.02 3.58
CA SER A 20 -3.85 9.06 4.45
C SER A 20 -2.87 8.18 3.68
N VAL A 21 -3.27 7.66 2.51
CA VAL A 21 -2.39 6.85 1.65
C VAL A 21 -1.26 7.71 1.07
N SER A 22 -1.52 8.95 0.72
CA SER A 22 -0.48 9.88 0.21
C SER A 22 0.53 10.24 1.31
N ALA A 23 0.05 10.49 2.53
CA ALA A 23 0.90 10.72 3.69
C ALA A 23 1.76 9.48 4.02
N MET A 24 1.18 8.29 3.86
CA MET A 24 1.92 7.03 4.03
C MET A 24 3.05 6.90 3.01
N LEU A 25 2.79 7.19 1.73
CA LEU A 25 3.84 7.20 0.71
C LEU A 25 4.96 8.17 1.09
N ASN A 26 4.62 9.40 1.46
CA ASN A 26 5.64 10.37 1.88
C ASN A 26 6.46 9.85 3.07
N ALA A 27 5.81 9.28 4.08
CA ALA A 27 6.51 8.70 5.24
C ALA A 27 7.42 7.51 4.86
N ILE A 28 7.05 6.74 3.85
CA ILE A 28 7.88 5.68 3.28
C ILE A 28 9.08 6.27 2.53
N LEU A 29 8.88 7.30 1.73
CA LEU A 29 9.93 7.99 0.97
C LEU A 29 10.89 8.79 1.87
N GLU A 30 10.43 9.25 3.04
CA GLU A 30 11.28 9.91 4.05
C GLU A 30 12.23 8.93 4.76
N LYS A 31 11.94 7.63 4.69
CA LYS A 31 12.77 6.58 5.28
C LYS A 31 13.76 6.02 4.26
N PRO A 32 14.90 5.45 4.71
CA PRO A 32 15.82 4.77 3.82
C PRO A 32 15.10 3.62 3.10
N LEU A 33 15.25 3.61 1.78
CA LEU A 33 14.68 2.63 0.88
C LEU A 33 15.78 1.69 0.39
N THR A 34 15.54 0.39 0.50
CA THR A 34 16.46 -0.62 -0.02
C THR A 34 16.03 -1.02 -1.42
N PRO A 35 16.88 -0.81 -2.45
CA PRO A 35 16.58 -1.30 -3.79
C PRO A 35 16.59 -2.82 -3.80
N MET A 36 15.55 -3.43 -4.37
CA MET A 36 15.38 -4.88 -4.44
C MET A 36 14.80 -5.28 -5.79
N GLU A 37 15.08 -6.50 -6.25
CA GLU A 37 14.47 -7.00 -7.49
C GLU A 37 12.96 -7.19 -7.34
N ALA A 38 12.19 -6.92 -8.39
CA ALA A 38 10.72 -6.94 -8.38
C ALA A 38 10.11 -8.23 -7.80
N LYS A 39 10.68 -9.39 -8.16
CA LYS A 39 10.21 -10.70 -7.65
C LYS A 39 10.50 -10.87 -6.16
N GLN A 40 11.68 -10.46 -5.71
CA GLN A 40 12.07 -10.55 -4.30
C GLN A 40 11.26 -9.57 -3.45
N ALA A 41 11.13 -8.32 -3.91
CA ALA A 41 10.32 -7.29 -3.25
C ALA A 41 8.87 -7.77 -3.09
N LYS A 42 8.28 -8.31 -4.16
CA LYS A 42 6.93 -8.88 -4.13
C LYS A 42 6.79 -9.97 -3.06
N SER A 43 7.60 -11.02 -3.12
CA SER A 43 7.46 -12.16 -2.19
C SER A 43 7.74 -11.76 -0.74
N TYR A 44 8.74 -10.92 -0.52
CA TYR A 44 9.07 -10.43 0.82
C TYR A 44 7.92 -9.57 1.38
N MET A 45 7.40 -8.64 0.59
CA MET A 45 6.32 -7.76 1.03
C MET A 45 4.98 -8.49 1.23
N GLU A 46 4.65 -9.48 0.41
CA GLU A 46 3.45 -10.29 0.62
C GLU A 46 3.50 -11.06 1.95
N GLN A 47 4.70 -11.54 2.35
CA GLN A 47 4.90 -12.15 3.66
C GLN A 47 4.75 -11.12 4.80
N ILE A 48 5.34 -9.93 4.66
CA ILE A 48 5.19 -8.85 5.64
C ILE A 48 3.72 -8.44 5.80
N ALA A 49 2.99 -8.26 4.70
CA ALA A 49 1.56 -7.94 4.72
C ALA A 49 0.75 -9.02 5.44
N THR A 50 1.01 -10.29 5.12
CA THR A 50 0.32 -11.43 5.74
C THR A 50 0.60 -11.51 7.24
N GLN A 51 1.85 -11.29 7.63
CA GLN A 51 2.25 -11.27 9.03
C GLN A 51 1.64 -10.09 9.79
N ALA A 52 1.64 -8.90 9.19
CA ALA A 52 1.05 -7.70 9.76
C ALA A 52 -0.47 -7.86 9.94
N ALA A 53 -1.17 -8.37 8.93
CA ALA A 53 -2.60 -8.69 9.04
C ALA A 53 -2.85 -9.68 10.16
N SER A 54 -2.08 -10.78 10.21
CA SER A 54 -2.21 -11.82 11.25
C SER A 54 -1.97 -11.27 12.65
N ASN A 55 -0.98 -10.38 12.83
CA ASN A 55 -0.69 -9.72 14.10
C ASN A 55 -1.85 -8.80 14.55
N ASP A 56 -2.58 -8.24 13.60
CA ASP A 56 -3.74 -7.38 13.81
C ASP A 56 -5.07 -8.18 13.92
N GLY A 57 -5.00 -9.51 13.90
CA GLY A 57 -6.17 -10.40 13.91
C GLY A 57 -7.02 -10.31 12.64
N ALA A 58 -6.43 -9.87 11.54
CA ALA A 58 -7.06 -9.66 10.24
C ALA A 58 -6.39 -10.53 9.15
N GLU A 59 -6.99 -10.51 7.96
CA GLU A 59 -6.45 -11.19 6.78
C GLU A 59 -6.23 -10.18 5.66
N VAL A 60 -5.21 -10.41 4.83
CA VAL A 60 -5.03 -9.60 3.62
C VAL A 60 -6.15 -9.93 2.64
N GLN A 61 -7.02 -8.96 2.36
CA GLN A 61 -8.10 -9.13 1.40
C GLN A 61 -7.60 -9.01 -0.03
N LEU A 62 -6.72 -8.06 -0.30
CA LEU A 62 -6.19 -7.80 -1.63
C LEU A 62 -4.91 -6.97 -1.59
N PHE A 63 -4.19 -7.03 -2.71
CA PHE A 63 -3.09 -6.14 -3.02
C PHE A 63 -3.50 -5.21 -4.15
N GLN A 64 -3.35 -3.90 -3.95
CA GLN A 64 -3.61 -2.87 -4.93
C GLN A 64 -2.33 -2.14 -5.27
N LEU A 65 -2.07 -1.93 -6.56
CA LEU A 65 -1.03 -1.01 -7.02
C LEU A 65 -1.66 0.37 -7.19
N MET A 66 -1.04 1.36 -6.57
CA MET A 66 -1.47 2.76 -6.62
C MET A 66 -0.36 3.59 -7.23
N GLU A 67 -0.64 4.16 -8.40
CA GLU A 67 0.23 5.17 -8.99
C GLU A 67 -0.01 6.50 -8.27
N MET A 68 1.07 7.08 -7.77
CA MET A 68 1.06 8.30 -6.99
C MET A 68 2.16 9.21 -7.49
N LYS A 69 1.81 10.46 -7.73
CA LYS A 69 2.75 11.46 -8.17
C LYS A 69 3.31 12.20 -6.97
N ASN A 70 4.61 12.06 -6.72
CA ASN A 70 5.33 12.92 -5.79
C ASN A 70 5.83 14.16 -6.54
N GLN A 71 6.23 15.20 -5.81
CA GLN A 71 6.66 16.50 -6.37
C GLN A 71 7.76 16.38 -7.45
N HIS A 72 8.58 15.33 -7.39
CA HIS A 72 9.72 15.13 -8.29
C HIS A 72 9.52 13.98 -9.29
N THR A 73 8.75 12.94 -8.94
CA THR A 73 8.56 11.79 -9.84
C THR A 73 7.29 11.00 -9.56
N THR A 74 6.93 10.09 -10.47
CA THR A 74 5.82 9.16 -10.31
C THR A 74 6.30 7.86 -9.68
N TYR A 75 5.63 7.45 -8.60
CA TYR A 75 5.87 6.19 -7.92
C TYR A 75 4.64 5.31 -7.99
N VAL A 76 4.84 4.00 -8.11
CA VAL A 76 3.77 3.00 -7.98
C VAL A 76 3.96 2.28 -6.66
N MET A 77 3.12 2.57 -5.68
CA MET A 77 3.14 1.92 -4.38
C MET A 77 2.19 0.73 -4.36
N ARG A 78 2.64 -0.39 -3.81
CA ARG A 78 1.77 -1.50 -3.49
C ARG A 78 1.20 -1.34 -2.09
N VAL A 79 -0.12 -1.44 -2.01
CA VAL A 79 -0.86 -1.37 -0.76
C VAL A 79 -1.61 -2.67 -0.57
N ALA A 80 -1.47 -3.29 0.59
CA ALA A 80 -2.33 -4.41 0.97
C ALA A 80 -3.46 -3.90 1.86
N LEU A 81 -4.70 -4.25 1.50
CA LEU A 81 -5.89 -3.96 2.29
C LEU A 81 -6.22 -5.16 3.17
N PHE A 82 -6.47 -4.90 4.43
CA PHE A 82 -6.84 -5.92 5.42
C PHE A 82 -8.36 -5.98 5.60
N SER A 83 -8.85 -7.11 6.11
CA SER A 83 -10.27 -7.35 6.37
C SER A 83 -10.89 -6.46 7.45
N ASN A 84 -10.07 -5.73 8.21
CA ASN A 84 -10.48 -4.83 9.28
C ASN A 84 -10.37 -3.34 8.88
N ASN A 85 -10.45 -3.02 7.59
CA ASN A 85 -10.34 -1.65 7.06
C ASN A 85 -8.99 -0.98 7.37
N LYS A 86 -7.94 -1.75 7.58
CA LYS A 86 -6.56 -1.24 7.64
C LYS A 86 -5.85 -1.49 6.33
N ALA A 87 -4.83 -0.69 6.05
CA ALA A 87 -3.95 -0.91 4.92
C ALA A 87 -2.48 -0.75 5.31
N ILE A 88 -1.62 -1.47 4.61
CA ILE A 88 -0.18 -1.40 4.77
C ILE A 88 0.49 -1.06 3.45
N GLY A 89 1.38 -0.06 3.47
CA GLY A 89 2.24 0.27 2.36
C GLY A 89 3.44 -0.66 2.33
N LEU A 90 3.67 -1.28 1.18
CA LEU A 90 4.64 -2.35 0.99
C LEU A 90 5.84 -1.84 0.18
N ASP A 91 5.97 -2.30 -1.07
CA ASP A 91 7.00 -1.85 -1.99
C ASP A 91 6.55 -0.61 -2.78
N VAL A 92 7.53 0.21 -3.15
CA VAL A 92 7.35 1.35 -4.04
C VAL A 92 8.22 1.12 -5.27
N MET A 93 7.63 1.23 -6.46
CA MET A 93 8.36 1.20 -7.73
C MET A 93 8.51 2.62 -8.24
N ASP A 94 9.73 3.02 -8.56
CA ASP A 94 9.99 4.24 -9.31
C ASP A 94 9.60 4.02 -10.78
N ALA A 95 8.64 4.81 -11.28
CA ALA A 95 8.14 4.66 -12.64
C ALA A 95 9.12 5.14 -13.72
N GLU A 96 10.08 6.00 -13.37
CA GLU A 96 11.11 6.47 -14.31
C GLU A 96 12.21 5.43 -14.51
N ASN A 97 12.63 4.79 -13.42
CA ASN A 97 13.76 3.86 -13.43
C ASN A 97 13.34 2.38 -13.45
N GLY A 98 12.07 2.08 -13.15
CA GLY A 98 11.55 0.71 -13.01
C GLY A 98 12.12 -0.05 -11.80
N GLN A 99 12.84 0.64 -10.92
CA GLN A 99 13.47 0.06 -9.73
C GLN A 99 12.44 -0.07 -8.61
N PHE A 100 12.40 -1.24 -7.98
CA PHE A 100 11.58 -1.47 -6.79
C PHE A 100 12.39 -1.15 -5.53
N PHE A 101 11.69 -0.54 -4.58
CA PHE A 101 12.20 -0.10 -3.30
C PHE A 101 11.36 -0.69 -2.19
N VAL A 102 12.03 -1.24 -1.20
CA VAL A 102 11.42 -1.78 0.01
C VAL A 102 11.76 -0.86 1.19
N PRO A 103 10.75 -0.35 1.92
CA PRO A 103 10.99 0.39 3.14
C PRO A 103 11.38 -0.54 4.29
N GLU A 104 12.25 -0.07 5.18
CA GLU A 104 12.61 -0.80 6.41
C GLU A 104 11.44 -0.94 7.39
N SER A 105 10.44 -0.08 7.28
CA SER A 105 9.20 -0.17 8.04
C SER A 105 8.01 0.06 7.13
N CYS A 106 7.08 -0.89 7.14
CA CYS A 106 5.82 -0.82 6.43
C CYS A 106 4.74 -0.27 7.39
N PRO A 107 4.42 1.04 7.34
CA PRO A 107 3.40 1.61 8.21
C PRO A 107 2.02 1.04 7.88
N VAL A 108 1.30 0.59 8.91
CA VAL A 108 -0.12 0.23 8.83
C VAL A 108 -0.93 1.48 9.16
N ILE A 109 -1.88 1.84 8.30
CA ILE A 109 -2.84 2.92 8.53
C ILE A 109 -4.24 2.34 8.67
N GLU A 110 -5.06 3.03 9.45
CA GLU A 110 -6.49 2.78 9.51
C GLU A 110 -7.18 3.60 8.41
N LEU A 111 -7.98 2.94 7.59
CA LEU A 111 -8.80 3.60 6.59
C LEU A 111 -10.18 3.82 7.16
N GLN A 112 -10.79 4.95 6.83
CA GLN A 112 -12.19 5.15 7.14
C GLN A 112 -13.02 4.07 6.45
N ALA A 113 -13.87 3.41 7.23
CA ALA A 113 -14.78 2.42 6.68
C ALA A 113 -15.72 3.09 5.68
N ALA A 114 -15.88 2.50 4.50
CA ALA A 114 -16.90 2.91 3.57
C ALA A 114 -18.26 2.74 4.27
N THR A 115 -18.84 3.84 4.75
CA THR A 115 -20.25 3.87 5.15
C THR A 115 -21.08 3.69 3.90
N LEU A 116 -21.33 2.43 3.53
CA LEU A 116 -22.39 2.07 2.59
C LEU A 116 -23.72 2.41 3.27
N ASN A 117 -24.20 3.64 3.04
CA ASN A 117 -25.59 4.01 3.29
C ASN A 117 -26.48 3.55 2.13
#